data_AF-A0A7C3EWF8-F1
#
_entry.id   AF-A0A7C3EWF8-F1
#
_cell.length_a   1.000
_cell.length_b   1.000
_cell.length_c   1.000
_cell.angle_alpha   90.00
_cell.angle_beta   90.00
_cell.angle_gamma   90.00
#
_symmetry.space_group_name_H-M   'P 1'
#
loop_
_entity.id
_entity.type
_entity.pdbx_description
1 polymer ?
#
loop_
_entity_poly.entity_id
_entity_poly.type
_entity_poly.pdbx_seq_one_letter_code
_entity_poly.pdbx_strand_id
1 'polypeptide(L)' 'MFVIVILMIASLIIAIIFVVSFIWAVKTDQYEDTYTPSVRILQDNNFISNNERD' A
#
# COMPACT_ATOMS: atom_id res chain seq x y z
N MET A 1 31.67 -1.96 -27.15
CA MET A 1 30.59 -2.91 -27.50
C MET A 1 30.06 -3.70 -26.29
N PHE A 2 30.91 -4.10 -25.35
CA PHE A 2 30.50 -4.81 -24.11
C PHE A 2 29.53 -4.04 -23.19
N VAL A 3 29.63 -2.70 -23.18
CA VAL A 3 28.80 -1.82 -22.33
C VAL A 3 27.30 -1.98 -22.60
N ILE A 4 26.90 -2.16 -23.86
CA ILE A 4 25.49 -2.33 -24.24
C ILE A 4 24.92 -3.63 -23.66
N VAL A 5 25.70 -4.70 -23.66
CA VAL A 5 25.29 -6.00 -23.11
C VAL A 5 25.07 -5.91 -21.60
N ILE A 6 25.96 -5.20 -20.88
CA ILE A 6 25.79 -4.95 -19.44
C ILE A 6 24.51 -4.14 -19.17
N LEU A 7 24.30 -3.06 -19.92
CA LEU A 7 23.11 -2.21 -19.78
C LEU A 7 21.81 -2.97 -20.05
N MET A 8 21.81 -3.87 -21.03
CA MET A 8 20.67 -4.73 -21.35
C MET A 8 20.31 -5.67 -20.19
N ILE A 9 21.31 -6.28 -19.54
CA ILE A 9 21.08 -7.16 -18.39
C ILE A 9 20.63 -6.33 -17.18
N ALA A 10 21.26 -5.17 -16.94
CA ALA A 10 20.89 -4.27 -15.85
C ALA A 10 19.44 -3.77 -15.98
N SER A 11 18.99 -3.42 -17.19
CA SER A 11 17.60 -2.99 -17.40
C SER A 11 16.61 -4.11 -17.14
N LEU A 12 16.94 -5.36 -17.53
CA LEU A 12 16.11 -6.53 -17.25
C LEU A 12 15.99 -6.79 -15.75
N ILE A 13 17.11 -6.69 -15.00
CA ILE A 13 17.11 -6.84 -13.54
C ILE A 13 16.21 -5.79 -12.88
N ILE A 14 16.33 -4.53 -13.27
CA ILE A 14 15.50 -3.44 -12.74
C ILE A 14 14.01 -3.71 -13.02
N ALA A 15 13.68 -4.16 -14.24
CA ALA A 15 12.31 -4.50 -14.60
C ALA A 15 11.73 -5.63 -13.73
N ILE A 16 12.50 -6.70 -13.51
CA ILE A 16 12.09 -7.83 -12.67
C ILE A 16 11.87 -7.39 -11.21
N ILE A 17 12.80 -6.60 -10.66
CA ILE A 17 12.66 -6.04 -9.30
C ILE A 17 11.34 -5.27 -9.19
N PHE A 18 11.05 -4.41 -10.16
CA PHE A 18 9.84 -3.60 -10.15
C PHE A 18 8.56 -4.46 -10.17
N VAL A 19 8.53 -5.51 -10.99
CA VAL A 19 7.40 -6.45 -11.06
C VAL A 19 7.22 -7.21 -9.74
N VAL A 20 8.32 -7.72 -9.15
CA VAL A 20 8.25 -8.45 -7.87
C VAL A 20 7.80 -7.54 -6.73
N SER A 21 8.35 -6.32 -6.64
CA SER A 21 7.93 -5.32 -5.67
C SER A 21 6.47 -4.94 -5.85
N PHE A 22 5.99 -4.80 -7.09
CA PHE A 22 4.58 -4.52 -7.37
C PHE A 22 3.66 -5.64 -6.88
N ILE A 23 3.99 -6.91 -7.19
CA ILE A 23 3.19 -8.06 -6.73
C ILE A 23 3.20 -8.13 -5.20
N TRP A 24 4.34 -7.90 -4.55
CA TRP A 24 4.44 -7.88 -3.10
C TRP A 24 3.60 -6.75 -2.48
N ALA A 25 3.61 -5.56 -3.06
CA ALA A 25 2.82 -4.42 -2.62
C ALA A 25 1.31 -4.67 -2.75
N VAL A 26 0.87 -5.32 -3.84
CA VAL A 26 -0.54 -5.66 -4.04
C VAL A 26 -1.02 -6.79 -3.11
N LYS A 27 -0.15 -7.75 -2.81
CA LYS A 27 -0.45 -8.85 -1.87
C LYS A 27 -0.36 -8.44 -0.40
N THR A 28 0.37 -7.39 -0.10
CA THR A 28 0.36 -6.80 1.24
C THR A 28 -0.89 -5.95 1.29
N ASP A 29 -1.80 -6.25 2.20
CA ASP A 29 -3.06 -5.56 2.47
C ASP A 29 -2.87 -4.08 2.91
N GLN A 30 -2.02 -3.33 2.21
CA GLN A 30 -1.76 -1.90 2.34
C GLN A 30 -2.96 -1.05 1.90
N TYR A 31 -3.99 -1.68 1.33
CA TYR A 31 -5.24 -1.03 0.92
C TYR A 31 -6.34 -1.12 1.98
N GLU A 32 -6.08 -1.75 3.12
CA GLU A 32 -7.07 -1.88 4.21
C GLU A 32 -7.35 -0.54 4.90
N ASP A 33 -6.46 0.45 4.76
CA ASP A 33 -6.69 1.81 5.24
C ASP A 33 -7.53 2.63 4.25
N THR A 34 -8.65 2.04 3.82
CA THR A 34 -9.68 2.70 2.98
C THR A 34 -10.61 3.59 3.80
N TYR A 35 -10.60 3.43 5.13
CA TYR A 35 -11.35 4.27 6.07
C TYR A 35 -10.45 5.32 6.70
N THR A 36 -10.54 6.54 6.18
CA THR A 36 -9.75 7.66 6.67
C THR A 36 -10.00 7.94 8.15
N PRO A 37 -8.96 8.28 8.93
CA PRO A 37 -9.08 8.56 10.35
C PRO A 37 -10.07 9.69 10.68
N SER A 38 -10.28 10.63 9.76
CA SER A 38 -11.29 11.69 9.89
C SER A 38 -12.71 11.14 9.98
N VAL A 39 -13.04 10.09 9.22
CA VAL A 39 -14.38 9.47 9.23
C VAL A 39 -14.56 8.61 10.48
N ARG A 40 -13.52 7.86 10.88
CA ARG A 40 -13.51 7.04 12.10
C ARG A 40 -13.81 7.88 13.34
N ILE A 41 -13.11 9.00 13.52
CA ILE A 41 -13.30 9.89 14.68
C ILE A 41 -14.70 10.50 14.72
N LEU A 42 -15.27 10.87 13.56
CA LEU A 42 -16.63 11.40 13.48
C LEU A 42 -17.70 10.35 13.78
N GLN A 43 -17.47 9.08 13.39
CA GLN A 43 -18.40 7.98 13.65
C GLN A 43 -18.29 7.48 15.09
N ASP A 44 -17.09 7.35 15.64
CA ASP A 44 -16.84 6.88 17.01
C ASP A 44 -17.49 7.79 18.08
N ASN A 45 -17.53 9.11 17.84
CA ASN A 45 -18.17 10.06 18.74
C ASN A 45 -19.70 9.87 18.87
N ASN A 46 -20.35 9.22 17.90
CA ASN A 46 -21.80 8.96 17.96
C ASN A 46 -22.17 7.73 18.80
N PHE A 47 -21.24 6.79 19.01
CA PHE A 47 -21.49 5.57 19.77
C PHE A 47 -21.36 5.78 21.28
N ILE A 48 -20.46 6.66 21.73
CA ILE A 48 -20.25 6.91 23.17
C ILE A 48 -21.42 7.70 23.80
N SER A 49 -22.03 8.64 23.07
CA SER A 49 -23.18 9.42 23.60
C SER A 49 -24.43 8.59 23.89
N ASN A 50 -24.58 7.38 23.34
CA ASN A 50 -25.78 6.56 23.52
C ASN A 50 -25.66 5.52 24.64
N ASN A 51 -24.44 5.22 25.12
CA ASN A 51 -24.21 4.23 26.18
C ASN A 51 -24.07 4.87 27.58
N GLU A 52 -24.09 6.20 27.66
CA GLU A 52 -23.94 6.97 28.90
C GLU A 52 -25.29 7.52 29.41
N ARG A 53 -26.41 7.16 28.77
CA ARG A 53 -27.77 7.56 29.16
C ARG A 53 -28.69 6.41 29.58
N ASP A 54 -28.11 5.25 29.90
CA ASP A 54 -28.79 4.14 30.57
C ASP A 54 -28.22 3.91 31.98
#